data_AF-A0A177YFT2-F1
#
_entry.id   AF-A0A177YFT2-F1
#
_cell.length_a   1.000
_cell.length_b   1.000
_cell.length_c   1.000
_cell.angle_alpha   90.00
_cell.angle_beta   90.00
_cell.angle_gamma   90.00
#
_symmetry.space_group_name_H-M   'P 1'
#
loop_
_entity.id
_entity.type
_entity.pdbx_description
1 polymer ?
#
loop_
_entity_poly.entity_id
_entity_poly.type
_entity_poly.pdbx_seq_one_letter_code
_entity_poly.pdbx_strand_id
1 'polypeptide(L)' 'MAMQSKGSRRMYATRIPVEVGDLIERRALEAGCTSTSQYLADLLAVVHGRPDLVRELNQEVMPLTA' A
#
# COMPACT_ATOMS: atom_id res chain seq x y z
N MET A 1 -0.80 22.68 -5.72
CA MET A 1 -1.46 22.18 -4.49
C MET A 1 -0.43 21.41 -3.68
N ALA A 2 -0.39 21.58 -2.35
CA ALA A 2 0.56 20.83 -1.52
C ALA A 2 0.14 19.36 -1.44
N MET A 3 1.01 18.45 -1.87
CA MET A 3 0.77 17.01 -1.74
C MET A 3 0.75 16.65 -0.25
N GLN A 4 -0.35 16.07 0.23
CA GLN A 4 -0.46 15.66 1.62
C GLN A 4 0.63 14.63 1.93
N SER A 5 1.52 14.96 2.87
CA SER A 5 2.64 14.10 3.24
C SER A 5 2.12 12.81 3.86
N LYS A 6 2.65 11.66 3.40
CA LYS A 6 2.32 10.33 3.95
C LYS A 6 3.10 10.01 5.24
N GLY A 7 3.63 11.03 5.92
CA GLY A 7 4.51 10.93 7.08
C GLY A 7 5.95 10.58 6.71
N SER A 8 6.80 10.40 7.73
CA SER A 8 8.19 9.99 7.57
C SER A 8 8.28 8.58 6.96
N ARG A 9 8.81 8.48 5.74
CA ARG A 9 9.00 7.19 5.04
C ARG A 9 10.45 6.98 4.65
N ARG A 10 10.90 5.72 4.71
CA ARG A 10 12.18 5.28 4.15
C ARG A 10 11.94 4.62 2.80
N MET A 11 12.69 5.04 1.79
CA MET A 11 12.69 4.38 0.48
C MET A 11 13.61 3.15 0.53
N TYR A 12 13.09 2.00 0.08
CA TYR A 12 13.90 0.82 -0.22
C TYR A 12 13.82 0.54 -1.73
N ALA A 13 14.96 0.52 -2.41
CA ALA A 13 15.06 0.08 -3.79
C ALA A 13 15.54 -1.38 -3.82
N THR A 14 14.82 -2.26 -4.51
CA THR A 14 15.19 -3.67 -4.67
C THR A 14 14.90 -4.14 -6.08
N ARG A 15 15.57 -5.20 -6.52
CA ARG A 15 15.28 -5.90 -7.78
C ARG A 15 14.53 -7.18 -7.48
N ILE A 16 13.44 -7.41 -8.19
CA ILE A 16 12.63 -8.63 -8.10
C ILE A 16 12.57 -9.30 -9.47
N PRO A 17 12.29 -10.62 -9.54
CA PRO A 17 11.95 -11.28 -10.80
C PRO A 17 10.77 -10.58 -11.49
N VAL A 18 10.79 -10.52 -12.81
CA VAL A 18 9.79 -9.79 -13.61
C VAL A 18 8.39 -10.37 -13.36
N GLU A 19 8.29 -11.69 -13.27
CA GLU A 19 7.05 -12.41 -13.03
C GLU A 19 6.42 -12.02 -11.69
N VAL A 20 7.24 -11.71 -10.69
CA VAL A 20 6.77 -11.23 -9.38
C VAL A 20 6.29 -9.78 -9.48
N GLY A 21 6.94 -8.95 -10.30
CA GLY A 21 6.50 -7.58 -10.60
C GLY A 21 5.08 -7.56 -11.16
N ASP A 22 4.81 -8.36 -12.20
CA ASP A 22 3.49 -8.45 -12.82
C ASP A 22 2.41 -8.89 -11.82
N LEU A 23 2.73 -9.84 -10.94
CA LEU A 23 1.82 -10.29 -9.90
C LEU A 23 1.52 -9.20 -8.87
N ILE A 24 2.52 -8.39 -8.50
CA ILE A 24 2.35 -7.28 -7.58
C ILE A 24 1.41 -6.23 -8.20
N GLU A 25 1.62 -5.86 -9.46
CA GLU A 25 0.78 -4.87 -10.15
C GLU A 25 -0.69 -5.33 -10.21
N ARG A 26 -0.93 -6.60 -10.55
CA ARG A 26 -2.28 -7.19 -10.55
C ARG A 26 -2.90 -7.16 -9.16
N ARG A 27 -2.17 -7.59 -8.13
CA ARG A 27 -2.69 -7.59 -6.75
C ARG A 27 -2.95 -6.19 -6.21
N ALA A 28 -2.14 -5.21 -6.60
CA ALA A 28 -2.37 -3.81 -6.23
C ALA A 28 -3.69 -3.29 -6.83
N LEU A 29 -3.97 -3.64 -8.09
CA LEU A 29 -5.22 -3.30 -8.76
C LEU A 29 -6.42 -4.02 -8.11
N GLU A 30 -6.32 -5.32 -7.87
CA GLU A 30 -7.36 -6.13 -7.21
C GLU A 30 -7.68 -5.62 -5.80
N ALA A 31 -6.67 -5.13 -5.07
CA ALA A 31 -6.82 -4.53 -3.75
C ALA A 31 -7.33 -3.07 -3.78
N GLY A 32 -7.57 -2.49 -4.97
CA GLY A 32 -8.03 -1.11 -5.12
C GLY A 32 -7.00 -0.05 -4.69
N CYS A 33 -5.72 -0.41 -4.63
CA CYS A 33 -4.66 0.53 -4.24
C CYS A 33 -4.36 1.52 -5.37
N THR A 34 -4.04 2.76 -5.00
CA THR A 34 -3.77 3.85 -5.95
C THR A 34 -2.46 3.67 -6.70
N SER A 35 -1.53 2.87 -6.18
CA SER A 35 -0.27 2.54 -6.85
C SER A 35 0.39 1.29 -6.26
N THR A 36 1.24 0.65 -7.06
CA THR A 36 2.09 -0.47 -6.63
C THR A 36 2.97 -0.13 -5.42
N SER A 37 3.52 1.09 -5.39
CA SER A 37 4.35 1.53 -4.27
C SER A 37 3.58 1.66 -2.95
N GLN A 38 2.30 2.07 -3.03
CA GLN A 38 1.44 2.17 -1.86
C GLN A 38 0.96 0.79 -1.40
N TYR A 39 0.60 -0.09 -2.33
CA TYR A 39 0.30 -1.50 -2.05
C TYR A 39 1.46 -2.19 -1.32
N LEU A 40 2.69 -2.06 -1.82
CA LEU A 40 3.87 -2.66 -1.19
C LEU A 40 4.15 -2.08 0.20
N ALA A 41 3.99 -0.77 0.37
CA ALA A 41 4.18 -0.12 1.68
C ALA A 41 3.20 -0.67 2.71
N ASP A 42 1.93 -0.81 2.33
CA ASP A 42 0.89 -1.33 3.22
C ASP A 42 1.06 -2.83 3.47
N LEU A 43 1.40 -3.61 2.45
CA LEU A 43 1.70 -5.04 2.59
C LEU A 43 2.85 -5.27 3.58
N LEU A 44 3.92 -4.49 3.48
CA LEU A 44 5.05 -4.56 4.41
C LEU A 44 4.63 -4.20 5.83
N ALA A 45 3.77 -3.19 6.00
CA ALA A 45 3.25 -2.82 7.31
C ALA A 45 2.42 -3.98 7.92
N VAL A 46 1.53 -4.61 7.14
CA VAL A 46 0.73 -5.77 7.58
C VAL A 46 1.63 -6.95 7.98
N VAL A 47 2.60 -7.32 7.13
CA VAL A 47 3.51 -8.45 7.38
C VAL A 47 4.32 -8.28 8.67
N HIS A 48 4.62 -7.03 9.04
CA HIS A 48 5.36 -6.72 10.27
C HIS A 48 4.45 -6.36 11.45
N GLY A 49 3.15 -6.68 11.38
CA GLY A 49 2.21 -6.47 12.48
C GLY A 49 1.92 -5.00 12.79
N ARG A 50 1.99 -4.12 11.78
CA ARG A 50 1.71 -2.67 11.89
C ARG A 50 0.53 -2.24 11.02
N PRO A 51 -0.68 -2.81 11.21
CA PRO A 51 -1.87 -2.41 10.45
C PRO A 51 -2.25 -0.94 10.68
N ASP A 52 -1.82 -0.34 11.78
CA ASP A 52 -1.99 1.09 12.10
C ASP A 52 -1.28 2.04 11.11
N LEU A 53 -0.30 1.53 10.36
CA LEU A 53 0.43 2.31 9.34
C LEU A 53 -0.13 2.13 7.92
N VAL A 54 -1.09 1.22 7.75
CA VAL A 54 -1.73 0.92 6.47
C VAL A 54 -2.64 2.08 6.07
N ARG A 55 -2.63 2.45 4.78
CA ARG A 55 -3.46 3.54 4.27
C ARG A 55 -4.59 3.10 3.36
N GLU A 56 -4.38 2.07 2.54
CA GLU A 56 -5.30 1.68 1.46
C GLU A 56 -5.72 0.22 1.57
N LEU A 57 -4.79 -0.67 1.90
CA LEU A 57 -5.08 -2.10 2.06
C LEU A 57 -6.02 -2.35 3.25
N ASN A 58 -6.97 -3.27 3.08
CA ASN A 58 -7.86 -3.75 4.15
C ASN A 58 -8.53 -2.64 4.98
N GLN A 59 -8.79 -1.47 4.39
CA GLN A 59 -9.53 -0.42 5.08
C GLN A 59 -10.98 -0.89 5.28
N GLU A 60 -11.38 -1.09 6.53
CA GLU A 60 -12.78 -1.25 6.87
C GLU A 60 -13.49 0.07 6.55
N VAL A 61 -14.48 0.02 5.67
CA VAL A 61 -15.28 1.20 5.34
C VAL A 61 -16.08 1.56 6.59
N MET A 62 -15.66 2.58 7.33
CA MET A 62 -16.49 3.15 8.38
C MET A 62 -17.75 3.73 7.72
N PRO A 63 -18.96 3.24 8.05
CA PRO A 63 -20.18 3.82 7.52
C PRO A 63 -20.24 5.27 7.98
N LEU A 64 -20.43 6.19 7.03
CA LEU A 64 -20.71 7.59 7.33
C LEU A 64 -22.08 7.63 8.01
N THR A 65 -22.09 7.68 9.35
CA THR A 65 -23.31 8.01 10.08
C THR A 65 -23.70 9.45 9.74
N ALA A 66 -24.92 9.61 9.25
CA ALA A 66 -25.52 10.86 8.77
C ALA A 66 -25.78 11.89 9.88
#